data_AF-A0A1G9LYL7-F1
#
_entry.id   AF-A0A1G9LYL7-F1
#
_cell.length_a   1.000
_cell.length_b   1.000
_cell.length_c   1.000
_cell.angle_alpha   90.00
_cell.angle_beta   90.00
_cell.angle_gamma   90.00
#
_symmetry.space_group_name_H-M   'P 1'
#
loop_
_entity.id
_entity.type
_entity.pdbx_description
1 polymer ?
#
loop_
_entity_poly.entity_id
_entity_poly.type
_entity_poly.pdbx_seq_one_letter_code
_entity_poly.pdbx_strand_id
1 'polypeptide(L)'
;MLGEGVRYETAGALQDGRKIWLLAKLPDKYIIEGEQIEPYLVFSSSHDGNGAIKVAMTPVRVVCQNTLNIALSTAKRIWSTVHVGDLAHKMDEAHNTLLLAEKYMGKLGAEFSRLAKIKLTDAKVMEYIDMLLPMNDNPTDIHKKNIIRIREDLKLRYFDAPDLKGHVGKNAYRFICAVSDFATHAKPLRETTSYRENVFSKTVEGNPLIDKAYELIQAAA
;
A
#
# COMPACT_ATOMS: atom_id res chain seq x y z
N MET A 1 4.45 -0.36 -27.84
CA MET A 1 4.95 0.86 -27.19
C MET A 1 4.96 0.64 -25.67
N LEU A 2 5.86 -0.22 -25.17
CA LEU A 2 6.04 -0.45 -23.73
C LEU A 2 7.22 0.41 -23.27
N GLY A 3 6.95 1.49 -22.53
CA GLY A 3 7.95 2.45 -22.06
C GLY A 3 7.69 3.91 -22.45
N GLU A 4 6.89 4.17 -23.49
CA GLU A 4 6.43 5.54 -23.78
C GLU A 4 5.45 6.00 -22.70
N GLY A 5 5.71 7.16 -22.10
CA GLY A 5 4.81 7.77 -21.12
C GLY A 5 5.04 7.39 -19.65
N VAL A 6 6.06 6.58 -19.33
CA VAL A 6 6.56 6.50 -17.94
C VAL A 6 7.19 7.85 -17.58
N ARG A 7 6.76 8.46 -16.47
CA ARG A 7 7.18 9.81 -16.07
C ARG A 7 7.88 9.79 -14.72
N TYR A 8 9.00 10.48 -14.63
CA TYR A 8 9.56 10.88 -13.33
C TYR A 8 8.58 11.80 -12.61
N GLU A 9 8.42 11.60 -11.30
CA GLU A 9 7.58 12.45 -10.44
C GLU A 9 8.40 13.06 -9.31
N THR A 10 9.10 12.22 -8.55
CA THR A 10 9.95 12.68 -7.44
C THR A 10 11.02 11.65 -7.08
N ALA A 11 12.07 12.08 -6.40
CA ALA A 11 13.12 11.24 -5.86
C ALA A 11 13.58 11.79 -4.51
N GLY A 12 14.25 10.95 -3.73
CA GLY A 12 14.76 11.35 -2.43
C GLY A 12 15.88 10.46 -1.90
N ALA A 13 16.46 10.93 -0.81
CA ALA A 13 17.45 10.21 -0.02
C ALA A 13 16.89 9.94 1.39
N LEU A 14 17.31 8.82 1.97
CA LEU A 14 17.09 8.39 3.34
C LEU A 14 18.45 8.03 3.94
N GLN A 15 18.54 7.95 5.27
CA GLN A 15 19.75 7.53 5.98
C GLN A 15 20.99 8.32 5.56
N ASP A 16 20.89 9.65 5.56
CA ASP A 16 21.98 10.57 5.19
C ASP A 16 22.59 10.30 3.80
N GLY A 17 21.78 9.79 2.86
CA GLY A 17 22.23 9.44 1.52
C GLY A 17 22.63 7.97 1.33
N ARG A 18 22.65 7.15 2.40
CA ARG A 18 22.95 5.71 2.29
C ARG A 18 21.91 4.95 1.45
N LYS A 19 20.65 5.40 1.42
CA LYS A 19 19.59 4.82 0.59
C LYS A 19 18.93 5.90 -0.26
N ILE A 20 18.88 5.71 -1.57
CA ILE A 20 18.15 6.59 -2.51
C ILE A 20 16.91 5.90 -3.06
N TRP A 21 15.95 6.70 -3.52
CA TRP A 21 14.76 6.22 -4.19
C TRP A 21 14.25 7.20 -5.25
N LEU A 22 13.52 6.67 -6.22
CA LEU A 22 12.89 7.40 -7.32
C LEU A 22 11.49 6.83 -7.57
N LEU A 23 10.51 7.71 -7.69
CA LEU A 23 9.12 7.40 -8.00
C LEU A 23 8.86 7.74 -9.47
N ALA A 24 8.43 6.74 -10.23
CA ALA A 24 8.02 6.89 -11.63
C ALA A 24 6.54 6.49 -11.79
N LYS A 25 5.75 7.38 -12.39
CA LYS A 25 4.35 7.14 -12.75
C LYS A 25 4.28 6.36 -14.06
N LEU A 26 3.48 5.29 -14.12
CA LEU A 26 3.22 4.59 -15.38
C LEU A 26 2.09 5.32 -16.15
N PRO A 27 2.04 5.22 -17.49
CA PRO A 27 1.11 6.00 -18.31
C PRO A 27 -0.36 5.61 -18.11
N ASP A 28 -0.63 4.34 -17.78
CA ASP A 28 -1.97 3.79 -17.69
C ASP A 28 -2.72 4.28 -16.46
N LYS A 29 -3.98 4.66 -16.66
CA LYS A 29 -4.93 4.96 -15.58
C LYS A 29 -5.87 3.79 -15.40
N TYR A 30 -5.97 3.31 -14.17
CA TYR A 30 -6.88 2.22 -13.82
C TYR A 30 -8.13 2.81 -13.17
N ILE A 31 -9.31 2.35 -13.58
CA ILE A 31 -10.57 2.65 -12.88
C ILE A 31 -11.08 1.34 -12.31
N ILE A 32 -11.15 1.23 -10.98
CA ILE A 32 -11.55 0.02 -10.27
C ILE A 32 -12.58 0.42 -9.21
N GLU A 33 -13.73 -0.25 -9.19
CA GLU A 33 -14.89 0.08 -8.32
C GLU A 33 -15.31 1.57 -8.35
N GLY A 34 -15.14 2.22 -9.51
CA GLY A 34 -15.45 3.63 -9.72
C GLY A 34 -14.35 4.62 -9.34
N GLU A 35 -13.22 4.15 -8.78
CA GLU A 35 -12.13 4.99 -8.31
C GLU A 35 -10.96 5.02 -9.30
N GLN A 36 -10.39 6.21 -9.54
CA GLN A 36 -9.15 6.33 -10.30
C GLN A 36 -7.96 5.92 -9.43
N ILE A 37 -7.22 4.91 -9.90
CA ILE A 37 -5.97 4.43 -9.34
C ILE A 37 -4.85 4.73 -10.32
N GLU A 38 -3.82 5.38 -9.79
CA GLU A 38 -2.60 5.70 -10.53
C GLU A 38 -1.47 4.76 -10.08
N PRO A 39 -0.92 3.96 -11.01
CA PRO A 39 0.21 3.06 -10.76
C PRO A 39 1.54 3.82 -10.74
N TYR A 40 2.35 3.55 -9.72
CA TYR A 40 3.73 4.05 -9.64
C TYR A 40 4.71 2.91 -9.38
N LEU A 41 5.92 3.05 -9.91
CA LEU A 41 7.07 2.24 -9.54
C LEU A 41 7.96 3.03 -8.59
N VAL A 42 8.25 2.46 -7.42
CA VAL A 42 9.30 2.92 -6.51
C VAL A 42 10.57 2.13 -6.81
N PHE A 43 11.55 2.81 -7.39
CA PHE A 43 12.91 2.33 -7.47
C PHE A 43 13.63 2.70 -6.17
N SER A 44 14.42 1.80 -5.60
CA SER A 44 15.26 2.10 -4.45
C SER A 44 16.59 1.36 -4.52
N SER A 45 17.66 2.02 -4.06
CA SER A 45 19.03 1.53 -4.10
C SER A 45 19.75 1.88 -2.80
N SER A 46 20.69 1.03 -2.39
CA SER A 46 21.63 1.32 -1.29
C SER A 46 23.01 1.67 -1.85
N HIS A 47 23.68 2.63 -1.22
CA HIS A 47 25.05 3.05 -1.52
C HIS A 47 26.09 2.42 -0.57
N ASP A 48 25.67 1.51 0.31
CA ASP A 48 26.52 0.73 1.23
C ASP A 48 27.37 -0.36 0.54
N GLY A 49 27.33 -0.44 -0.80
CA GLY A 49 28.07 -1.43 -1.59
C GLY A 49 27.41 -2.81 -1.72
N ASN A 50 26.25 -3.04 -1.10
CA ASN A 50 25.60 -4.36 -1.07
C ASN A 50 24.20 -4.41 -1.71
N GLY A 51 23.71 -3.27 -2.21
CA GLY A 51 22.32 -3.12 -2.66
C GLY A 51 22.07 -3.43 -4.13
N ALA A 52 21.32 -4.49 -4.42
CA ALA A 52 20.57 -4.59 -5.67
C ALA A 52 19.55 -3.42 -5.77
N ILE A 53 19.31 -2.89 -6.98
CA ILE A 53 18.19 -2.00 -7.26
C ILE A 53 16.91 -2.80 -7.02
N LYS A 54 16.10 -2.38 -6.04
CA LYS A 54 14.76 -2.92 -5.82
C LYS A 54 13.75 -2.03 -6.54
N VAL A 55 12.86 -2.64 -7.30
CA VAL A 55 11.70 -1.98 -7.91
C VAL A 55 10.44 -2.54 -7.27
N ALA A 56 9.56 -1.68 -6.78
CA ALA A 56 8.30 -2.09 -6.16
C ALA A 56 7.13 -1.33 -6.79
N MET A 57 6.09 -2.05 -7.21
CA MET A 57 4.81 -1.45 -7.61
C MET A 57 4.08 -0.88 -6.39
N THR A 58 3.57 0.34 -6.51
CA THR A 58 2.73 1.00 -5.52
C THR A 58 1.55 1.72 -6.22
N PRO A 59 0.31 1.22 -6.08
CA PRO A 59 -0.87 1.90 -6.59
C PRO A 59 -1.33 2.99 -5.60
N VAL A 60 -1.74 4.15 -6.13
CA VAL A 60 -2.25 5.27 -5.35
C VAL A 60 -3.70 5.59 -5.76
N ARG A 61 -4.64 5.60 -4.81
CA ARG A 61 -6.05 6.03 -5.03
C ARG A 61 -6.11 7.56 -5.11
N VAL A 62 -6.48 8.14 -6.25
CA VAL A 62 -6.42 9.60 -6.51
C VAL A 62 -7.27 10.43 -5.55
N VAL A 63 -8.46 9.93 -5.20
CA VAL A 63 -9.45 10.63 -4.35
C VAL A 63 -9.00 10.82 -2.90
N CYS A 64 -7.94 10.13 -2.46
CA CYS A 64 -7.49 10.13 -1.07
C CYS A 64 -5.97 9.98 -0.89
N GLN A 65 -5.19 9.99 -1.98
CA GLN A 65 -3.73 9.81 -2.03
C GLN A 65 -3.19 8.55 -1.32
N ASN A 66 -4.03 7.54 -1.12
CA ASN A 66 -3.67 6.37 -0.34
C ASN A 66 -2.86 5.35 -1.12
N THR A 67 -1.72 4.96 -0.54
CA THR A 67 -0.87 3.87 -1.02
C THR A 67 -1.46 2.54 -0.58
N LEU A 68 -2.04 1.81 -1.54
CA LEU A 68 -2.73 0.55 -1.28
C LEU A 68 -1.82 -0.64 -1.58
N ASN A 69 -1.27 -1.25 -0.53
CA ASN A 69 -0.30 -2.32 -0.64
C ASN A 69 -0.94 -3.65 -0.21
N ILE A 70 -1.17 -4.57 -1.15
CA ILE A 70 -1.74 -5.91 -0.89
C ILE A 70 -0.78 -6.96 -1.44
N ALA A 71 -0.40 -7.93 -0.61
CA ALA A 71 0.32 -9.11 -1.05
C ALA A 71 -0.58 -10.04 -1.91
N LEU A 72 -0.28 -10.12 -3.22
CA LEU A 72 -0.96 -11.03 -4.14
C LEU A 72 -0.11 -12.29 -4.38
N SER A 73 -0.59 -13.45 -3.94
CA SER A 73 0.13 -14.74 -4.07
C SER A 73 0.51 -15.12 -5.50
N THR A 74 -0.22 -14.61 -6.51
CA THR A 74 -0.02 -14.93 -7.93
C THR A 74 0.71 -13.84 -8.74
N ALA A 75 1.11 -12.73 -8.10
CA ALA A 75 1.81 -11.63 -8.76
C ALA A 75 2.88 -11.01 -7.84
N LYS A 76 4.16 -11.13 -8.23
CA LYS A 76 5.25 -10.43 -7.53
C LYS A 76 5.06 -8.92 -7.67
N ARG A 77 5.06 -8.20 -6.55
CA ARG A 77 5.03 -6.72 -6.48
C ARG A 77 6.43 -6.10 -6.47
N ILE A 78 7.43 -6.87 -6.03
CA ILE A 78 8.81 -6.43 -5.84
C ILE A 78 9.72 -7.27 -6.74
N TRP A 79 10.64 -6.58 -7.41
CA TRP A 79 11.68 -7.13 -8.27
C TRP A 79 13.03 -6.56 -7.86
N SER A 80 14.12 -7.26 -8.18
CA SER A 80 15.47 -6.83 -7.82
C SER A 80 16.45 -7.14 -8.93
N THR A 81 17.28 -6.17 -9.30
CA THR A 81 18.39 -6.33 -10.26
C THR A 81 19.70 -5.82 -9.65
N VAL A 82 20.82 -6.46 -9.98
CA VAL A 82 22.14 -6.00 -9.56
C VAL A 82 22.57 -4.74 -10.34
N HIS A 83 23.36 -3.85 -9.73
CA HIS A 83 23.83 -2.62 -10.38
C HIS A 83 24.73 -2.87 -11.60
N VAL A 84 25.58 -3.90 -11.53
CA VAL A 84 26.60 -4.19 -12.55
C VAL A 84 26.06 -5.22 -13.55
N GLY A 85 26.27 -5.00 -14.84
CA GLY A 85 25.89 -5.94 -15.90
C GLY A 85 25.96 -5.32 -17.29
N ASP A 86 25.63 -6.12 -18.29
CA ASP A 86 25.48 -5.67 -19.68
C ASP A 86 24.26 -4.74 -19.88
N LEU A 87 24.39 -3.76 -20.77
CA LEU A 87 23.35 -2.76 -21.01
C LEU A 87 22.12 -3.35 -21.72
N ALA A 88 22.29 -4.27 -22.67
CA ALA A 88 21.14 -4.89 -23.33
C ALA A 88 20.33 -5.74 -22.32
N HIS A 89 21.03 -6.49 -21.45
CA HIS A 89 20.39 -7.20 -20.35
C HIS A 89 19.61 -6.25 -19.40
N LYS A 90 20.16 -5.07 -19.08
CA LYS A 90 19.46 -4.06 -18.25
C LYS A 90 18.21 -3.51 -18.92
N MET A 91 18.22 -3.35 -20.25
CA MET A 91 17.03 -2.94 -21.01
C MET A 91 15.95 -4.03 -20.99
N ASP A 92 16.34 -5.30 -21.13
CA ASP A 92 15.43 -6.44 -20.99
C ASP A 92 14.85 -6.55 -19.57
N GLU A 93 15.67 -6.36 -18.53
CA GLU A 93 15.19 -6.33 -17.13
C GLU A 93 14.18 -5.21 -16.88
N ALA A 94 14.43 -4.01 -17.43
CA ALA A 94 13.49 -2.88 -17.36
C ALA A 94 12.18 -3.18 -18.10
N HIS A 95 12.24 -3.76 -19.29
CA HIS A 95 11.06 -4.16 -20.06
C HIS A 95 10.23 -5.22 -19.32
N ASN A 96 10.89 -6.27 -18.80
CA ASN A 96 10.25 -7.30 -17.99
C ASN A 96 9.62 -6.73 -16.71
N THR A 97 10.23 -5.71 -16.10
CA THR A 97 9.66 -5.02 -14.92
C THR A 97 8.35 -4.32 -15.25
N LEU A 98 8.23 -3.68 -16.43
CA LEU A 98 6.97 -3.06 -16.88
C LEU A 98 5.88 -4.12 -17.15
N LEU A 99 6.21 -5.23 -17.80
CA LEU A 99 5.27 -6.33 -18.03
C LEU A 99 4.76 -6.96 -16.71
N LEU A 100 5.63 -7.08 -15.72
CA LEU A 100 5.27 -7.60 -14.39
C LEU A 100 4.42 -6.59 -13.60
N ALA A 101 4.66 -5.28 -13.80
CA ALA A 101 3.86 -4.20 -13.25
C ALA A 101 2.43 -4.20 -13.79
N GLU A 102 2.23 -4.29 -15.11
CA GLU A 102 0.92 -4.41 -15.75
C GLU A 102 0.18 -5.67 -15.28
N LYS A 103 0.87 -6.81 -15.25
CA LYS A 103 0.31 -8.08 -14.76
C LYS A 103 -0.11 -7.99 -13.29
N TYR A 104 0.65 -7.30 -12.45
CA TYR A 104 0.27 -7.03 -11.06
C TYR A 104 -0.98 -6.15 -10.99
N MET A 105 -1.04 -5.04 -11.75
CA MET A 105 -2.21 -4.15 -11.75
C MET A 105 -3.49 -4.83 -12.23
N GLY A 106 -3.41 -5.69 -13.25
CA GLY A 106 -4.55 -6.51 -13.68
C GLY A 106 -5.03 -7.49 -12.61
N LYS A 107 -4.11 -8.11 -11.85
CA LYS A 107 -4.46 -8.98 -10.72
C LYS A 107 -5.02 -8.21 -9.52
N LEU A 108 -4.49 -7.02 -9.26
CA LEU A 108 -4.98 -6.11 -8.22
C LEU A 108 -6.42 -5.67 -8.49
N GLY A 109 -6.73 -5.26 -9.73
CA GLY A 109 -8.09 -4.91 -10.13
C GLY A 109 -9.08 -6.07 -9.98
N ALA A 110 -8.69 -7.27 -10.41
CA ALA A 110 -9.51 -8.48 -10.24
C ALA A 110 -9.77 -8.80 -8.76
N GLU A 111 -8.77 -8.62 -7.89
CA GLU A 111 -8.91 -8.85 -6.45
C GLU A 111 -9.78 -7.77 -5.79
N PHE A 112 -9.66 -6.49 -6.17
CA PHE A 112 -10.53 -5.43 -5.66
C PHE A 112 -12.00 -5.69 -6.03
N SER A 113 -12.28 -6.08 -7.28
CA SER A 113 -13.64 -6.48 -7.69
C SER A 113 -14.12 -7.80 -7.07
N ARG A 114 -13.24 -8.61 -6.46
CA ARG A 114 -13.62 -9.74 -5.60
C ARG A 114 -13.98 -9.23 -4.20
N LEU A 115 -13.12 -8.43 -3.58
CA LEU A 115 -13.33 -7.78 -2.27
C LEU A 115 -14.59 -6.90 -2.25
N ALA A 116 -14.95 -6.26 -3.36
CA ALA A 116 -16.13 -5.41 -3.45
C ALA A 116 -17.46 -6.20 -3.35
N LYS A 117 -17.44 -7.49 -3.68
CA LYS A 117 -18.59 -8.40 -3.61
C LYS A 117 -18.80 -8.98 -2.21
N ILE A 118 -17.77 -9.01 -1.37
CA ILE A 118 -17.83 -9.49 0.01
C ILE A 118 -18.45 -8.40 0.88
N LYS A 119 -19.76 -8.51 1.15
CA LYS A 119 -20.47 -7.56 2.03
C LYS A 119 -20.00 -7.73 3.47
N LEU A 120 -19.80 -6.61 4.17
CA LEU A 120 -19.48 -6.59 5.59
C LEU A 120 -20.61 -5.91 6.37
N THR A 121 -21.06 -6.54 7.45
CA THR A 121 -21.97 -5.91 8.41
C THR A 121 -21.20 -4.97 9.33
N ASP A 122 -21.88 -3.96 9.87
CA ASP A 122 -21.24 -2.99 10.78
C ASP A 122 -20.64 -3.71 12.01
N ALA A 123 -21.32 -4.75 12.52
CA ALA A 123 -20.79 -5.60 13.58
C ALA A 123 -19.47 -6.28 13.17
N LYS A 124 -19.36 -6.83 11.95
CA LYS A 124 -18.15 -7.51 11.49
C LYS A 124 -16.99 -6.54 11.25
N VAL A 125 -17.28 -5.33 10.77
CA VAL A 125 -16.29 -4.25 10.67
C VAL A 125 -15.72 -3.89 12.04
N MET A 126 -16.58 -3.73 13.04
CA MET A 126 -16.17 -3.40 14.41
C MET A 126 -15.33 -4.54 15.03
N GLU A 127 -15.74 -5.79 14.83
CA GLU A 127 -15.00 -6.99 15.21
C GLU A 127 -13.58 -6.99 14.62
N TYR A 128 -13.43 -6.71 13.31
CA TYR A 128 -12.12 -6.62 12.65
C TYR A 128 -11.27 -5.45 13.15
N ILE A 129 -11.86 -4.27 13.41
CA ILE A 129 -11.13 -3.13 13.99
C ILE A 129 -10.54 -3.49 15.35
N ASP A 130 -11.30 -4.24 16.17
CA ASP A 130 -10.84 -4.69 17.47
C ASP A 130 -9.73 -5.77 17.36
N MET A 131 -9.78 -6.65 16.36
CA MET A 131 -8.70 -7.62 16.07
C MET A 131 -7.43 -6.98 15.49
N LEU A 132 -7.57 -5.93 14.67
CA LEU A 132 -6.45 -5.19 14.09
C LEU A 132 -5.74 -4.34 15.15
N LEU A 133 -6.51 -3.73 16.05
CA LEU A 133 -6.04 -2.81 17.08
C LEU A 133 -6.41 -3.33 18.47
N PRO A 134 -5.84 -4.47 18.93
CA PRO A 134 -6.21 -5.11 20.19
C PRO A 134 -5.90 -4.22 21.39
N MET A 135 -6.69 -4.39 22.45
CA MET A 135 -6.45 -3.78 23.76
C MET A 135 -5.92 -4.88 24.67
N ASN A 136 -4.87 -4.59 25.46
CA ASN A 136 -4.35 -5.54 26.44
C ASN A 136 -5.41 -5.86 27.52
N ASP A 137 -5.38 -7.07 28.09
CA ASP A 137 -6.35 -7.52 29.10
C ASP A 137 -6.40 -6.62 30.34
N ASN A 138 -5.25 -6.09 30.77
CA ASN A 138 -5.11 -5.13 31.86
C ASN A 138 -4.44 -3.83 31.34
N PRO A 139 -5.20 -2.93 30.70
CA PRO A 139 -4.65 -1.73 30.08
C PRO A 139 -4.53 -0.60 31.12
N THR A 140 -3.47 0.21 31.03
CA THR A 140 -3.44 1.51 31.73
C THR A 140 -4.45 2.47 31.10
N ASP A 141 -4.95 3.47 31.85
CA ASP A 141 -5.89 4.46 31.32
C ASP A 141 -5.37 5.17 30.07
N ILE A 142 -4.05 5.44 30.03
CA ILE A 142 -3.37 6.03 28.88
C ILE A 142 -3.42 5.08 27.67
N HIS A 143 -3.12 3.79 27.86
CA HIS A 143 -3.22 2.79 26.79
C HIS A 143 -4.67 2.66 26.30
N LYS A 144 -5.63 2.53 27.22
CA LYS A 144 -7.07 2.45 26.92
C LYS A 144 -7.55 3.65 26.09
N LYS A 145 -7.23 4.87 26.53
CA LYS A 145 -7.56 6.11 25.81
C LYS A 145 -6.91 6.18 24.42
N ASN A 146 -5.66 5.73 24.30
CA ASN A 146 -4.95 5.69 23.01
C ASN A 146 -5.57 4.67 22.04
N ILE A 147 -5.87 3.45 22.48
CA ILE A 147 -6.52 2.42 21.66
C ILE A 147 -7.91 2.86 21.20
N ILE A 148 -8.74 3.42 22.10
CA ILE A 148 -10.04 3.98 21.73
C ILE A 148 -9.87 5.05 20.64
N ARG A 149 -8.95 6.01 20.83
CA ARG A 149 -8.71 7.09 19.86
C ARG A 149 -8.33 6.58 18.46
N ILE A 150 -7.46 5.57 18.36
CA ILE A 150 -7.04 5.04 17.05
C ILE A 150 -8.10 4.12 16.42
N ARG A 151 -8.91 3.42 17.22
CA ARG A 151 -10.09 2.70 16.73
C ARG A 151 -11.13 3.65 16.17
N GLU A 152 -11.40 4.79 16.82
CA GLU A 152 -12.30 5.82 16.29
C GLU A 152 -11.77 6.44 14.98
N ASP A 153 -10.47 6.72 14.84
CA ASP A 153 -9.88 7.19 13.57
C ASP A 153 -10.14 6.18 12.43
N LEU A 154 -9.88 4.89 12.65
CA LEU A 154 -10.16 3.85 11.65
C LEU A 154 -11.67 3.69 11.35
N LYS A 155 -12.56 3.82 12.36
CA LYS A 155 -14.01 3.83 12.14
C LYS A 155 -14.45 5.01 11.29
N LEU A 156 -13.98 6.22 11.58
CA LEU A 156 -14.29 7.42 10.80
C LEU A 156 -13.82 7.25 9.34
N ARG A 157 -12.67 6.64 9.11
CA ARG A 157 -12.19 6.33 7.76
C ARG A 157 -13.07 5.31 7.05
N TYR A 158 -13.57 4.29 7.74
CA TYR A 158 -14.50 3.32 7.12
C TYR A 158 -15.90 3.89 6.88
N PHE A 159 -16.55 4.45 7.90
CA PHE A 159 -17.95 4.88 7.81
C PHE A 159 -18.10 6.27 7.19
N ASP A 160 -17.18 7.19 7.50
CA ASP A 160 -17.39 8.62 7.28
C ASP A 160 -16.56 9.29 6.19
N ALA A 161 -15.50 8.63 5.69
CA ALA A 161 -14.61 9.20 4.68
C ALA A 161 -15.37 9.62 3.39
N PRO A 162 -15.23 10.87 2.92
CA PRO A 162 -15.97 11.38 1.77
C PRO A 162 -15.71 10.63 0.46
N ASP A 163 -14.49 10.15 0.24
CA ASP A 163 -14.09 9.37 -0.94
C ASP A 163 -14.80 8.02 -1.01
N LEU A 164 -15.11 7.42 0.14
CA LEU A 164 -15.89 6.18 0.23
C LEU A 164 -17.41 6.43 0.27
N LYS A 165 -17.87 7.66 0.49
CA LYS A 165 -19.31 8.02 0.55
C LYS A 165 -19.89 8.25 -0.84
N GLY A 166 -20.51 7.22 -1.40
CA GLY A 166 -21.40 7.34 -2.57
C GLY A 166 -21.17 6.29 -3.66
N HIS A 167 -19.95 5.76 -3.78
CA HIS A 167 -19.57 4.83 -4.86
C HIS A 167 -19.21 3.43 -4.36
N VAL A 168 -18.65 3.30 -3.15
CA VAL A 168 -18.24 2.00 -2.59
C VAL A 168 -19.18 1.57 -1.46
N GLY A 169 -19.87 0.44 -1.65
CA GLY A 169 -20.77 -0.14 -0.63
C GLY A 169 -20.05 -0.62 0.64
N LYS A 170 -20.81 -1.04 1.66
CA LYS A 170 -20.25 -1.67 2.88
C LYS A 170 -19.73 -3.08 2.56
N ASN A 171 -18.48 -3.14 2.13
CA ASN A 171 -17.82 -4.36 1.65
C ASN A 171 -16.35 -4.43 2.10
N ALA A 172 -15.69 -5.55 1.80
CA ALA A 172 -14.31 -5.79 2.16
C ALA A 172 -13.32 -4.85 1.44
N TYR A 173 -13.63 -4.43 0.21
CA TYR A 173 -12.80 -3.44 -0.51
C TYR A 173 -12.75 -2.11 0.26
N ARG A 174 -13.91 -1.59 0.68
CA ARG A 174 -14.03 -0.40 1.53
C ARG A 174 -13.24 -0.54 2.83
N PHE A 175 -13.24 -1.72 3.45
CA PHE A 175 -12.51 -1.98 4.69
C PHE A 175 -10.99 -1.91 4.48
N ILE A 176 -10.49 -2.56 3.43
CA ILE A 176 -9.08 -2.49 3.04
C ILE A 176 -8.64 -1.07 2.71
N CYS A 177 -9.48 -0.30 1.99
CA CYS A 177 -9.22 1.11 1.70
C CYS A 177 -9.10 1.94 2.99
N ALA A 178 -10.00 1.76 3.96
CA ALA A 178 -9.95 2.46 5.25
C ALA A 178 -8.74 2.06 6.11
N VAL A 179 -8.34 0.78 6.09
CA VAL A 179 -7.13 0.31 6.80
C VAL A 179 -5.85 0.82 6.11
N SER A 180 -5.80 0.86 4.77
CA SER A 180 -4.70 1.45 4.02
C SER A 180 -4.54 2.94 4.31
N ASP A 181 -5.65 3.68 4.33
CA ASP A 181 -5.72 5.09 4.70
C ASP A 181 -5.20 5.36 6.11
N PHE A 182 -5.73 4.62 7.10
CA PHE A 182 -5.25 4.67 8.46
C PHE A 182 -3.75 4.32 8.57
N ALA A 183 -3.31 3.23 7.94
CA ALA A 183 -1.96 2.72 8.07
C ALA A 183 -0.88 3.55 7.36
N THR A 184 -1.27 4.49 6.48
CA THR A 184 -0.36 5.37 5.73
C THR A 184 -0.48 6.85 6.10
N HIS A 185 -1.66 7.32 6.53
CA HIS A 185 -1.93 8.74 6.81
C HIS A 185 -2.36 9.05 8.26
N ALA A 186 -2.54 8.07 9.15
CA ALA A 186 -2.77 8.37 10.57
C ALA A 186 -1.53 8.99 11.21
N LYS A 187 -1.70 10.13 11.89
CA LYS A 187 -0.61 10.78 12.63
C LYS A 187 -0.17 9.87 13.79
N PRO A 188 1.13 9.52 13.90
CA PRO A 188 1.60 8.62 14.94
C PRO A 188 1.48 9.29 16.32
N LEU A 189 1.39 8.47 17.37
CA LEU A 189 1.42 8.96 18.76
C LEU A 189 2.77 9.60 19.14
N ARG A 190 3.85 9.19 18.47
CA ARG A 190 5.20 9.74 18.59
C ARG A 190 5.93 9.57 17.26
N GLU A 191 6.46 10.65 16.70
CA GLU A 191 7.41 10.58 15.59
C GLU A 191 8.80 10.26 16.16
N THR A 192 9.44 9.18 15.68
CA THR A 192 10.85 8.89 15.91
C THR A 192 11.70 9.56 14.83
N THR A 193 13.00 9.73 15.08
CA THR A 193 13.95 10.23 14.05
C THR A 193 13.88 9.41 12.76
N SER A 194 13.66 8.09 12.87
CA SER A 194 13.49 7.15 11.76
C SER A 194 12.06 7.05 11.19
N TYR A 195 11.11 7.88 11.64
CA TYR A 195 9.68 7.73 11.29
C TYR A 195 9.44 7.72 9.77
N ARG A 196 10.01 8.69 9.04
CA ARG A 196 9.87 8.79 7.57
C ARG A 196 10.46 7.58 6.84
N GLU A 197 11.58 7.06 7.34
CA GLU A 197 12.24 5.87 6.77
C GLU A 197 11.40 4.61 6.99
N ASN A 198 10.80 4.47 8.17
CA ASN A 198 9.90 3.36 8.50
C ASN A 198 8.61 3.38 7.66
N VAL A 199 8.06 4.57 7.39
CA VAL A 199 6.92 4.73 6.48
C VAL A 199 7.31 4.34 5.06
N PHE A 200 8.45 4.84 4.55
CA PHE A 200 8.94 4.49 3.21
C PHE A 200 9.19 2.98 3.05
N SER A 201 9.85 2.34 4.02
CA SER A 201 10.09 0.89 3.95
C SER A 201 8.78 0.09 3.94
N LYS A 202 7.73 0.49 4.67
CA LYS A 202 6.40 -0.14 4.58
C LYS A 202 5.73 0.03 3.21
N THR A 203 5.92 1.16 2.55
CA THR A 203 5.47 1.34 1.15
C THR A 203 6.21 0.39 0.20
N VAL A 204 7.52 0.23 0.36
CA VAL A 204 8.33 -0.62 -0.52
C VAL A 204 8.16 -2.11 -0.22
N GLU A 205 8.00 -2.52 1.03
CA GLU A 205 8.05 -3.94 1.44
C GLU A 205 6.66 -4.54 1.67
N GLY A 206 5.75 -3.80 2.29
CA GLY A 206 4.44 -4.29 2.74
C GLY A 206 4.03 -3.57 4.02
N ASN A 207 2.73 -3.47 4.30
CA ASN A 207 2.24 -2.88 5.55
C ASN A 207 1.49 -3.95 6.35
N PRO A 208 2.09 -4.51 7.42
CA PRO A 208 1.52 -5.63 8.16
C PRO A 208 0.10 -5.42 8.68
N LEU A 209 -0.35 -4.17 8.84
CA LEU A 209 -1.73 -3.88 9.24
C LEU A 209 -2.73 -4.08 8.08
N ILE A 210 -2.33 -3.73 6.84
CA ILE A 210 -3.12 -3.96 5.63
C ILE A 210 -3.12 -5.46 5.30
N ASP A 211 -1.96 -6.11 5.39
CA ASP A 211 -1.82 -7.55 5.16
C ASP A 211 -2.71 -8.35 6.16
N LYS A 212 -2.65 -8.03 7.46
CA LYS A 212 -3.53 -8.64 8.47
C LYS A 212 -5.02 -8.36 8.21
N ALA A 213 -5.39 -7.17 7.74
CA ALA A 213 -6.78 -6.87 7.41
C ALA A 213 -7.28 -7.68 6.21
N TYR A 214 -6.41 -7.92 5.23
CA TYR A 214 -6.68 -8.78 4.09
C TYR A 214 -6.82 -10.25 4.51
N GLU A 215 -5.93 -10.76 5.37
CA GLU A 215 -6.05 -12.10 5.96
C GLU A 215 -7.36 -12.29 6.73
N LEU A 216 -7.79 -11.32 7.55
CA LEU A 216 -9.06 -11.36 8.28
C LEU A 216 -10.28 -11.44 7.35
N ILE A 217 -10.22 -10.78 6.20
CA ILE A 217 -11.25 -10.89 5.16
C ILE A 217 -11.22 -12.28 4.51
N GLN A 218 -10.05 -12.78 4.13
CA GLN A 218 -9.93 -14.09 3.47
C GLN A 218 -10.38 -15.24 4.36
N ALA A 219 -10.14 -15.16 5.67
CA ALA A 219 -10.55 -16.17 6.65
C ALA A 219 -12.08 -16.23 6.89
N ALA A 220 -12.85 -15.28 6.35
CA ALA A 220 -14.30 -15.16 6.53
C ALA A 220 -15.09 -15.13 5.21
N ALA A 221 -14.43 -15.40 4.08
CA ALA A 221 -14.98 -15.30 2.72
C ALA A 221 -15.30 -16.67 2.09
#